data_AF-A0A837GC33-F1
#
_entry.id   AF-A0A837GC33-F1
#
_cell.length_a   1.000
_cell.length_b   1.000
_cell.length_c   1.000
_cell.angle_alpha   90.00
_cell.angle_beta   90.00
_cell.angle_gamma   90.00
#
_symmetry.space_group_name_H-M   'P 1'
#
loop_
_entity.id
_entity.type
_entity.pdbx_description
1 polymer ?
#
loop_
_entity_poly.entity_id
_entity_poly.type
_entity_poly.pdbx_seq_one_letter_code
_entity_poly.pdbx_strand_id
1 'polypeptide(L)'
;MADYYQQQFEQKTEELKKIFEEHSARLEDKIEAKNSQISERAIEKTLKIVSLIGGSLVAFIFLFGVFGYGDVKESVTQMFTRKVDNWLQIDENESPLKESILTFRDRTLLDSLYVRLKIAKLEQSRTFELSNSELEVIIGLANNKELSLSDYRLILDAYQTSHSPFGFGFYGDYKSNLFDKIMTESGFNQQAEKQKKFFETFKRDRNILKYCNGILGNADHHLRHRAFDVLAKFSPANAREYIEENFDHIDDNELKFSMVIFMVNEWINTQKIENYSKSLLDSVNTDILGARNYFELLISMIEDSESASLIYESFSREPNQEKISLSATMLEEAINYGATVKLADFRTDYEVVVIEFPEHGYLSLESNDFEKLYTSRPTIDKVFDNNLRSVDSLAKAISFYEIRDDENYILSVSAKLNSNAMITLEDGNFLKSNDLIGNLWLTVDKENKLIATYRDRTSKIISSHVKELINFNGADVSFVYNKEEVRSLLYKKKDYYY
;
A
#
# COMPACT_ATOMS: atom_id res chain seq x y z
N MET A 1 -70.28 -29.97 -20.78
CA MET A 1 -69.03 -30.35 -20.08
C MET A 1 -67.83 -29.55 -20.56
N ALA A 2 -67.66 -29.21 -21.86
CA ALA A 2 -66.57 -28.33 -22.32
C ALA A 2 -66.64 -26.90 -21.72
N ASP A 3 -67.82 -26.29 -21.64
CA ASP A 3 -67.98 -24.94 -21.05
C ASP A 3 -67.70 -24.90 -19.53
N TYR A 4 -67.89 -26.02 -18.82
CA TYR A 4 -67.57 -26.14 -17.40
C TYR A 4 -66.05 -26.11 -17.15
N TYR A 5 -65.27 -26.70 -18.05
CA TYR A 5 -63.80 -26.70 -17.95
C TYR A 5 -63.16 -25.41 -18.49
N GLN A 6 -63.77 -24.76 -19.48
CA GLN A 6 -63.33 -23.46 -19.98
C GLN A 6 -63.62 -22.35 -18.96
N GLN A 7 -64.78 -22.38 -18.29
CA GLN A 7 -65.07 -21.50 -17.15
C GLN A 7 -64.15 -21.77 -15.96
N GLN A 8 -63.87 -23.04 -15.60
CA GLN A 8 -62.91 -23.36 -14.53
C GLN A 8 -61.49 -22.87 -14.86
N PHE A 9 -61.08 -22.89 -16.12
CA PHE A 9 -59.77 -22.42 -16.56
C PHE A 9 -59.70 -20.88 -16.55
N GLU A 10 -60.71 -20.19 -17.09
CA GLU A 10 -60.79 -18.72 -17.02
C GLU A 10 -60.89 -18.24 -15.56
N GLN A 11 -61.69 -18.91 -14.73
CA GLN A 11 -61.86 -18.56 -13.31
C GLN A 11 -60.58 -18.79 -12.49
N LYS A 12 -59.82 -19.87 -12.76
CA LYS A 12 -58.50 -20.08 -12.13
C LYS A 12 -57.43 -19.15 -12.67
N THR A 13 -57.49 -18.78 -13.95
CA THR A 13 -56.55 -17.81 -14.55
C THR A 13 -56.79 -16.42 -13.97
N GLU A 14 -58.04 -16.03 -13.76
CA GLU A 14 -58.41 -14.75 -13.14
C GLU A 14 -58.12 -14.75 -11.63
N GLU A 15 -58.33 -15.87 -10.92
CA GLU A 15 -57.89 -16.02 -9.51
C GLU A 15 -56.38 -15.91 -9.36
N LEU A 16 -55.60 -16.53 -10.25
CA LEU A 16 -54.14 -16.42 -10.27
C LEU A 16 -53.67 -15.00 -10.58
N LYS A 17 -54.32 -14.34 -11.53
CA LYS A 17 -54.03 -12.94 -11.88
C LYS A 17 -54.35 -12.01 -10.72
N LYS A 18 -55.46 -12.24 -10.02
CA LYS A 18 -55.86 -11.47 -8.84
C LYS A 18 -54.96 -11.73 -7.63
N ILE A 19 -54.54 -12.97 -7.39
CA ILE A 19 -53.56 -13.31 -6.34
C ILE A 19 -52.21 -12.66 -6.63
N PHE A 20 -51.81 -12.61 -7.90
CA PHE A 20 -50.58 -11.94 -8.35
C PHE A 20 -50.66 -10.43 -8.22
N GLU A 21 -51.78 -9.80 -8.58
CA GLU A 21 -52.04 -8.37 -8.38
C GLU A 21 -52.12 -8.02 -6.88
N GLU A 22 -52.77 -8.84 -6.06
CA GLU A 22 -52.84 -8.65 -4.59
C GLU A 22 -51.48 -8.85 -3.90
N HIS A 23 -50.65 -9.79 -4.37
CA HIS A 23 -49.28 -9.96 -3.85
C HIS A 23 -48.34 -8.86 -4.33
N SER A 24 -48.51 -8.38 -5.56
CA SER A 24 -47.73 -7.25 -6.10
C SER A 24 -48.08 -5.95 -5.37
N ALA A 25 -49.37 -5.67 -5.14
CA ALA A 25 -49.81 -4.51 -4.36
C ALA A 25 -49.38 -4.59 -2.89
N ARG A 26 -49.43 -5.78 -2.26
CA ARG A 26 -48.91 -5.99 -0.89
C ARG A 26 -47.39 -5.86 -0.81
N LEU A 27 -46.67 -6.13 -1.89
CA LEU A 27 -45.23 -5.91 -1.99
C LEU A 27 -44.97 -4.40 -2.15
N GLU A 28 -45.72 -3.71 -3.01
CA GLU A 28 -45.67 -2.24 -3.17
C GLU A 28 -45.95 -1.50 -1.85
N ASP A 29 -47.02 -1.83 -1.14
CA ASP A 29 -47.39 -1.21 0.15
C ASP A 29 -46.35 -1.50 1.25
N LYS A 30 -45.77 -2.71 1.27
CA LYS A 30 -44.69 -3.07 2.23
C LYS A 30 -43.35 -2.42 1.86
N ILE A 31 -43.15 -2.12 0.58
CA ILE A 31 -42.00 -1.40 0.06
C ILE A 31 -42.16 0.09 0.41
N GLU A 32 -43.32 0.71 0.17
CA GLU A 32 -43.61 2.12 0.49
C GLU A 32 -43.55 2.40 2.00
N ALA A 33 -44.04 1.49 2.84
CA ALA A 33 -43.98 1.59 4.29
C ALA A 33 -42.56 1.44 4.89
N LYS A 34 -41.56 0.98 4.10
CA LYS A 34 -40.16 0.87 4.51
C LYS A 34 -39.17 1.68 3.66
N ASN A 35 -39.64 2.47 2.69
CA ASN A 35 -38.81 3.11 1.65
C ASN A 35 -38.43 4.58 1.87
N SER A 36 -38.52 5.13 3.06
CA SER A 36 -38.06 6.51 3.25
C SER A 36 -36.56 6.74 3.01
N GLN A 37 -35.66 5.73 2.87
CA GLN A 37 -34.24 6.08 2.77
C GLN A 37 -33.26 5.26 1.91
N ILE A 38 -33.51 4.03 1.41
CA ILE A 38 -32.42 3.27 0.73
C ILE A 38 -32.90 2.28 -0.37
N SER A 39 -33.56 2.68 -1.48
CA SER A 39 -33.97 1.65 -2.47
C SER A 39 -34.19 2.00 -3.95
N GLU A 40 -33.82 3.16 -4.49
CA GLU A 40 -34.00 3.37 -5.94
C GLU A 40 -33.14 2.44 -6.82
N ARG A 41 -31.95 2.02 -6.36
CA ARG A 41 -31.06 1.11 -7.12
C ARG A 41 -31.36 -0.38 -6.98
N ALA A 42 -32.10 -0.79 -5.95
CA ALA A 42 -32.48 -2.19 -5.76
C ALA A 42 -33.72 -2.55 -6.60
N ILE A 43 -34.66 -1.60 -6.74
CA ILE A 43 -35.90 -1.74 -7.50
C ILE A 43 -35.64 -1.90 -9.00
N GLU A 44 -34.70 -1.14 -9.57
CA GLU A 44 -34.36 -1.20 -10.99
C GLU A 44 -33.73 -2.56 -11.40
N LYS A 45 -33.01 -3.22 -10.48
CA LYS A 45 -32.44 -4.55 -10.70
C LYS A 45 -33.49 -5.66 -10.60
N THR A 46 -34.43 -5.56 -9.67
CA THR A 46 -35.53 -6.53 -9.53
C THR A 46 -36.52 -6.44 -10.69
N LEU A 47 -36.80 -5.24 -11.20
CA LEU A 47 -37.62 -5.04 -12.39
C LEU A 47 -36.97 -5.57 -13.68
N LYS A 48 -35.64 -5.50 -13.81
CA LYS A 48 -34.91 -6.14 -14.92
C LYS A 48 -35.10 -7.66 -14.93
N ILE A 49 -35.10 -8.30 -13.75
CA ILE A 49 -35.34 -9.74 -13.60
C ILE A 49 -36.76 -10.11 -14.02
N VAL A 50 -37.77 -9.33 -13.61
CA VAL A 50 -39.17 -9.51 -14.03
C VAL A 50 -39.34 -9.29 -15.54
N SER A 51 -38.63 -8.34 -16.14
CA SER A 51 -38.68 -8.08 -17.59
C SER A 51 -38.02 -9.17 -18.44
N LEU A 52 -36.98 -9.84 -17.93
CA LEU A 52 -36.32 -10.98 -18.59
C LEU A 52 -37.21 -12.23 -18.59
N ILE A 53 -37.98 -12.41 -17.51
CA ILE A 53 -39.00 -13.45 -17.35
C ILE A 53 -40.19 -13.19 -18.29
N GLY A 54 -40.63 -11.93 -18.44
CA GLY A 54 -41.70 -11.57 -19.36
C GLY A 54 -41.31 -11.58 -20.84
N GLY A 55 -40.10 -11.13 -21.19
CA GLY A 55 -39.65 -10.98 -22.57
C GLY A 55 -39.39 -12.30 -23.30
N SER A 56 -38.90 -13.32 -22.60
CA SER A 56 -38.69 -14.67 -23.16
C SER A 56 -40.00 -15.41 -23.44
N LEU A 57 -41.04 -15.15 -22.64
CA LEU A 57 -42.39 -15.70 -22.80
C LEU A 57 -43.09 -15.16 -24.07
N VAL A 58 -42.93 -13.87 -24.36
CA VAL A 58 -43.55 -13.21 -25.53
C VAL A 58 -42.87 -13.60 -26.85
N ALA A 59 -41.54 -13.79 -26.84
CA ALA A 59 -40.79 -14.23 -28.02
C ALA A 59 -41.13 -15.68 -28.44
N PHE A 60 -41.44 -16.56 -27.48
CA PHE A 60 -41.85 -17.95 -27.73
C PHE A 60 -43.25 -18.06 -28.35
N ILE A 61 -44.18 -17.16 -27.97
CA ILE A 61 -45.54 -17.12 -28.52
C ILE A 61 -45.54 -16.65 -29.98
N PHE A 62 -44.64 -15.73 -30.34
CA PHE A 62 -44.51 -15.25 -31.72
C PHE A 62 -43.88 -16.26 -32.68
N LEU A 63 -42.88 -17.05 -32.23
CA LEU A 63 -42.18 -18.02 -33.07
C LEU A 63 -43.02 -19.25 -33.46
N PHE A 64 -44.07 -19.57 -32.69
CA PHE A 64 -44.90 -20.75 -32.90
C PHE A 64 -46.32 -20.46 -33.42
N GLY A 65 -46.66 -19.19 -33.66
CA GLY A 65 -47.92 -18.80 -34.31
C GLY A 65 -48.03 -19.17 -35.80
N VAL A 66 -47.01 -19.82 -36.39
CA VAL A 66 -46.91 -20.07 -37.85
C VAL A 66 -47.08 -21.55 -38.25
N PHE A 67 -47.11 -22.52 -37.32
CA PHE A 67 -47.23 -23.95 -37.67
C PHE A 67 -48.42 -24.65 -36.98
N GLY A 68 -49.20 -25.39 -37.79
CA GLY A 68 -50.56 -25.87 -37.52
C GLY A 68 -50.81 -26.79 -36.31
N TYR A 69 -52.08 -26.83 -35.91
CA TYR A 69 -52.61 -27.09 -34.56
C TYR A 69 -52.81 -28.57 -34.13
N GLY A 70 -52.33 -29.56 -34.88
CA GLY A 70 -52.62 -30.99 -34.63
C GLY A 70 -51.55 -31.72 -33.82
N ASP A 71 -50.42 -32.01 -34.46
CA ASP A 71 -49.34 -32.83 -33.89
C ASP A 71 -48.32 -32.04 -33.04
N VAL A 72 -48.45 -30.71 -33.03
CA VAL A 72 -47.57 -29.80 -32.29
C VAL A 72 -47.96 -29.74 -30.80
N LYS A 73 -49.25 -29.95 -30.47
CA LYS A 73 -49.75 -29.73 -29.11
C LYS A 73 -49.12 -30.67 -28.09
N GLU A 74 -48.95 -31.94 -28.41
CA GLU A 74 -48.44 -32.94 -27.46
C GLU A 74 -46.91 -32.87 -27.32
N SER A 75 -46.20 -32.64 -28.43
CA SER A 75 -44.75 -32.47 -28.45
C SER A 75 -44.29 -31.13 -27.84
N VAL A 76 -45.02 -30.03 -28.10
CA VAL A 76 -44.76 -28.72 -27.47
C VAL A 76 -45.15 -28.72 -26.01
N THR A 77 -46.26 -29.35 -25.62
CA THR A 77 -46.62 -29.45 -24.20
C THR A 77 -45.60 -30.31 -23.45
N GLN A 78 -45.16 -31.46 -23.99
CA GLN A 78 -44.12 -32.27 -23.34
C GLN A 78 -42.75 -31.59 -23.33
N MET A 79 -42.37 -30.88 -24.39
CA MET A 79 -41.09 -30.14 -24.43
C MET A 79 -41.12 -28.90 -23.53
N PHE A 80 -42.27 -28.23 -23.42
CA PHE A 80 -42.52 -27.10 -22.53
C PHE A 80 -42.58 -27.54 -21.07
N THR A 81 -43.35 -28.57 -20.74
CA THR A 81 -43.40 -29.15 -19.39
C THR A 81 -42.04 -29.70 -18.97
N ARG A 82 -41.32 -30.40 -19.86
CA ARG A 82 -39.96 -30.86 -19.56
C ARG A 82 -38.97 -29.71 -19.41
N LYS A 83 -39.06 -28.65 -20.22
CA LYS A 83 -38.19 -27.48 -20.06
C LYS A 83 -38.53 -26.69 -18.81
N VAL A 84 -39.81 -26.49 -18.48
CA VAL A 84 -40.31 -25.78 -17.29
C VAL A 84 -40.04 -26.59 -16.03
N ASP A 85 -40.21 -27.91 -16.05
CA ASP A 85 -39.85 -28.79 -14.94
C ASP A 85 -38.33 -28.79 -14.73
N ASN A 86 -37.52 -28.88 -15.80
CA ASN A 86 -36.07 -28.72 -15.69
C ASN A 86 -35.67 -27.28 -15.28
N TRP A 87 -36.49 -26.27 -15.57
CA TRP A 87 -36.28 -24.88 -15.15
C TRP A 87 -36.63 -24.67 -13.67
N LEU A 88 -37.69 -25.32 -13.17
CA LEU A 88 -38.21 -25.19 -11.81
C LEU A 88 -37.53 -26.16 -10.82
N GLN A 89 -36.88 -27.22 -11.31
CA GLN A 89 -36.09 -28.12 -10.48
C GLN A 89 -34.77 -27.46 -10.07
N ILE A 90 -34.69 -27.08 -8.80
CA ILE A 90 -33.49 -26.47 -8.16
C ILE A 90 -32.33 -27.49 -8.06
N ASP A 91 -32.62 -28.79 -8.17
CA ASP A 91 -31.65 -29.86 -7.93
C ASP A 91 -30.80 -30.25 -9.16
N GLU A 92 -31.23 -29.99 -10.40
CA GLU A 92 -30.41 -30.32 -11.58
C GLU A 92 -29.34 -29.25 -11.88
N ASN A 93 -28.20 -29.68 -12.45
CA ASN A 93 -26.99 -28.87 -12.60
C ASN A 93 -27.04 -27.80 -13.71
N GLU A 94 -28.14 -27.68 -14.46
CA GLU A 94 -28.24 -26.80 -15.64
C GLU A 94 -29.52 -25.92 -15.68
N SER A 95 -30.20 -25.69 -14.55
CA SER A 95 -31.37 -24.79 -14.51
C SER A 95 -30.97 -23.30 -14.53
N PRO A 96 -31.46 -22.48 -15.49
CA PRO A 96 -31.26 -21.03 -15.49
C PRO A 96 -31.90 -20.29 -14.29
N LEU A 97 -32.92 -20.87 -13.65
CA LEU A 97 -33.49 -20.33 -12.41
C LEU A 97 -32.53 -20.53 -11.24
N LYS A 98 -31.88 -21.70 -11.15
CA LYS A 98 -30.81 -21.96 -10.19
C LYS A 98 -29.65 -21.00 -10.41
N GLU A 99 -29.20 -20.80 -11.65
CA GLU A 99 -28.15 -19.84 -11.98
C GLU A 99 -28.51 -18.40 -11.55
N SER A 100 -29.74 -17.97 -11.82
CA SER A 100 -30.24 -16.63 -11.42
C SER A 100 -30.35 -16.49 -9.90
N ILE A 101 -30.83 -17.51 -9.20
CA ILE A 101 -30.91 -17.54 -7.72
C ILE A 101 -29.51 -17.55 -7.11
N LEU A 102 -28.57 -18.33 -7.65
CA LEU A 102 -27.18 -18.36 -7.19
C LEU A 102 -26.52 -17.00 -7.40
N THR A 103 -26.69 -16.37 -8.56
CA THR A 103 -26.17 -15.02 -8.84
C THR A 103 -26.73 -13.98 -7.86
N PHE A 104 -28.05 -14.02 -7.58
CA PHE A 104 -28.66 -13.10 -6.63
C PHE A 104 -28.18 -13.35 -5.20
N ARG A 105 -28.09 -14.63 -4.78
CA ARG A 105 -27.54 -15.04 -3.48
C ARG A 105 -26.11 -14.54 -3.32
N ASP A 106 -25.27 -14.75 -4.32
CA ASP A 106 -23.86 -14.39 -4.29
C ASP A 106 -23.67 -12.87 -4.23
N ARG A 107 -24.44 -12.10 -5.01
CA ARG A 107 -24.42 -10.63 -4.94
C ARG A 107 -24.90 -10.11 -3.59
N THR A 108 -26.00 -10.67 -3.07
CA THR A 108 -26.56 -10.30 -1.76
C THR A 108 -25.56 -10.61 -0.64
N LEU A 109 -24.85 -11.74 -0.73
CA LEU A 109 -23.79 -12.08 0.20
C LEU A 109 -22.64 -11.05 0.15
N LEU A 110 -22.15 -10.71 -1.03
CA LEU A 110 -21.09 -9.70 -1.19
C LEU A 110 -21.51 -8.34 -0.64
N ASP A 111 -22.72 -7.87 -0.95
CA ASP A 111 -23.24 -6.60 -0.43
C ASP A 111 -23.37 -6.63 1.12
N SER A 112 -23.82 -7.75 1.69
CA SER A 112 -23.87 -7.96 3.14
C SER A 112 -22.48 -7.96 3.79
N LEU A 113 -21.49 -8.60 3.15
CA LEU A 113 -20.10 -8.62 3.62
C LEU A 113 -19.48 -7.22 3.62
N TYR A 114 -19.72 -6.45 2.56
CA TYR A 114 -19.24 -5.07 2.47
C TYR A 114 -19.75 -4.21 3.64
N VAL A 115 -21.05 -4.26 3.91
CA VAL A 115 -21.66 -3.51 5.02
C VAL A 115 -21.10 -3.97 6.36
N ARG A 116 -21.07 -5.28 6.62
CA ARG A 116 -20.53 -5.83 7.87
C ARG A 116 -19.06 -5.48 8.09
N LEU A 117 -18.24 -5.49 7.04
CA LEU A 117 -16.83 -5.08 7.13
C LEU A 117 -16.66 -3.61 7.43
N LYS A 118 -17.46 -2.73 6.80
CA LYS A 118 -17.40 -1.29 7.08
C LYS A 118 -17.80 -0.99 8.52
N ILE A 119 -18.84 -1.63 9.03
CA ILE A 119 -19.25 -1.52 10.44
C ILE A 119 -18.13 -2.01 11.37
N ALA A 120 -17.58 -3.20 11.11
CA ALA A 120 -16.51 -3.77 11.92
C ALA A 120 -15.28 -2.85 12.00
N LYS A 121 -14.92 -2.19 10.89
CA LYS A 121 -13.83 -1.21 10.82
C LYS A 121 -14.14 0.08 11.59
N LEU A 122 -15.37 0.59 11.53
CA LEU A 122 -15.78 1.80 12.24
C LEU A 122 -15.84 1.59 13.76
N GLU A 123 -16.33 0.44 14.19
CA GLU A 123 -16.55 0.13 15.61
C GLU A 123 -15.31 -0.42 16.32
N GLN A 124 -14.18 -0.60 15.59
CA GLN A 124 -12.99 -1.34 16.09
C GLN A 124 -13.37 -2.68 16.75
N SER A 125 -14.46 -3.28 16.26
CA SER A 125 -15.12 -4.39 16.93
C SER A 125 -14.35 -5.70 16.72
N ARG A 126 -14.41 -6.60 17.71
CA ARG A 126 -13.68 -7.89 17.73
C ARG A 126 -14.37 -9.02 16.95
N THR A 127 -15.48 -8.77 16.26
CA THR A 127 -16.41 -9.86 15.86
C THR A 127 -16.93 -9.71 14.43
N PHE A 128 -16.01 -9.54 13.47
CA PHE A 128 -16.36 -9.91 12.09
C PHE A 128 -16.21 -11.43 11.99
N GLU A 129 -17.32 -12.14 11.88
CA GLU A 129 -17.34 -13.60 11.75
C GLU A 129 -18.01 -13.99 10.43
N LEU A 130 -17.47 -15.04 9.82
CA LEU A 130 -18.06 -15.71 8.68
C LEU A 130 -18.59 -17.06 9.13
N SER A 131 -19.84 -17.35 8.81
CA SER A 131 -20.34 -18.72 8.94
C SER A 131 -19.64 -19.64 7.94
N ASN A 132 -19.61 -20.94 8.23
CA ASN A 132 -19.00 -21.93 7.33
C ASN A 132 -19.61 -21.92 5.91
N SER A 133 -20.92 -21.68 5.80
CA SER A 133 -21.61 -21.60 4.50
C SER A 133 -21.21 -20.35 3.72
N GLU A 134 -21.08 -19.20 4.37
CA GLU A 134 -20.57 -17.98 3.74
C GLU A 134 -19.11 -18.16 3.29
N LEU A 135 -18.30 -18.82 4.12
CA LEU A 135 -16.91 -19.14 3.81
C LEU A 135 -16.79 -19.98 2.54
N GLU A 136 -17.61 -21.02 2.39
CA GLU A 136 -17.63 -21.87 1.19
C GLU A 136 -18.01 -21.08 -0.06
N VAL A 137 -19.04 -20.22 0.03
CA VAL A 137 -19.49 -19.40 -1.10
C VAL A 137 -18.43 -18.38 -1.51
N ILE A 138 -17.81 -17.65 -0.57
CA ILE A 138 -16.78 -16.67 -0.94
C ILE A 138 -15.52 -17.32 -1.50
N ILE A 139 -15.15 -18.51 -1.01
CA ILE A 139 -14.05 -19.30 -1.59
C ILE A 139 -14.38 -19.68 -3.03
N GLY A 140 -15.63 -20.11 -3.30
CA GLY A 140 -16.09 -20.41 -4.66
C GLY A 140 -16.07 -19.18 -5.56
N LEU A 141 -16.51 -18.03 -5.04
CA LEU A 141 -16.50 -16.76 -5.78
C LEU A 141 -15.10 -16.23 -6.05
N ALA A 142 -14.14 -16.44 -5.14
CA ALA A 142 -12.75 -16.02 -5.35
C ALA A 142 -12.12 -16.69 -6.59
N ASN A 143 -12.58 -17.90 -6.92
CA ASN A 143 -12.19 -18.67 -8.11
C ASN A 143 -13.03 -18.33 -9.36
N ASN A 144 -13.99 -17.41 -9.27
CA ASN A 144 -14.72 -16.97 -10.45
C ASN A 144 -13.87 -15.97 -11.25
N LYS A 145 -13.47 -16.38 -12.47
CA LYS A 145 -12.68 -15.55 -13.39
C LYS A 145 -13.39 -14.25 -13.76
N GLU A 146 -14.72 -14.27 -13.86
CA GLU A 146 -15.54 -13.10 -14.22
C GLU A 146 -15.78 -12.16 -13.04
N LEU A 147 -15.40 -12.56 -11.81
CA LEU A 147 -15.55 -11.69 -10.64
C LEU A 147 -14.74 -10.41 -10.82
N SER A 148 -15.37 -9.26 -10.55
CA SER A 148 -14.72 -7.96 -10.59
C SER A 148 -13.55 -7.89 -9.60
N LEU A 149 -12.53 -7.07 -9.90
CA LEU A 149 -11.40 -6.87 -8.98
C LEU A 149 -11.85 -6.27 -7.63
N SER A 150 -12.89 -5.43 -7.64
CA SER A 150 -13.48 -4.85 -6.41
C SER A 150 -14.13 -5.91 -5.53
N ASP A 151 -14.95 -6.79 -6.11
CA ASP A 151 -15.58 -7.86 -5.35
C ASP A 151 -14.55 -8.89 -4.88
N TYR A 152 -13.50 -9.14 -5.69
CA TYR A 152 -12.38 -9.99 -5.29
C TYR A 152 -11.64 -9.42 -4.07
N ARG A 153 -11.31 -8.11 -4.08
CA ARG A 153 -10.70 -7.42 -2.93
C ARG A 153 -11.55 -7.56 -1.67
N LEU A 154 -12.87 -7.36 -1.82
CA LEU A 154 -13.81 -7.50 -0.71
C LEU A 154 -13.78 -8.91 -0.12
N ILE A 155 -13.74 -9.95 -0.94
CA ILE A 155 -13.64 -11.35 -0.48
C ILE A 155 -12.35 -11.56 0.32
N LEU A 156 -11.21 -11.10 -0.20
CA LEU A 156 -9.92 -11.26 0.47
C LEU A 156 -9.88 -10.52 1.82
N ASP A 157 -10.37 -9.28 1.86
CA ASP A 157 -10.46 -8.48 3.08
C ASP A 157 -11.41 -9.14 4.10
N ALA A 158 -12.54 -9.69 3.65
CA ALA A 158 -13.50 -10.39 4.50
C ALA A 158 -12.87 -11.63 5.13
N TYR A 159 -12.22 -12.45 4.31
CA TYR A 159 -11.53 -13.64 4.77
C TYR A 159 -10.39 -13.31 5.75
N GLN A 160 -9.62 -12.26 5.48
CA GLN A 160 -8.55 -11.82 6.36
C GLN A 160 -9.10 -11.34 7.70
N THR A 161 -10.14 -10.49 7.67
CA THR A 161 -10.73 -9.90 8.87
C THR A 161 -11.37 -10.96 9.75
N SER A 162 -11.99 -12.00 9.17
CA SER A 162 -12.65 -13.06 9.95
C SER A 162 -11.71 -13.98 10.72
N HIS A 163 -10.42 -13.97 10.37
CA HIS A 163 -9.40 -14.84 10.98
C HIS A 163 -8.35 -14.05 11.77
N SER A 164 -8.47 -12.72 11.84
CA SER A 164 -7.64 -11.88 12.69
C SER A 164 -8.48 -11.34 13.86
N PRO A 165 -8.14 -11.67 15.12
CA PRO A 165 -8.96 -11.31 16.29
C PRO A 165 -9.08 -9.79 16.56
N PHE A 166 -8.49 -8.95 15.71
CA PHE A 166 -8.54 -7.50 15.82
C PHE A 166 -8.75 -6.77 14.49
N GLY A 167 -9.03 -7.48 13.39
CA GLY A 167 -9.15 -6.87 12.05
C GLY A 167 -7.88 -6.21 11.50
N PHE A 168 -6.82 -6.11 12.30
CA PHE A 168 -5.48 -5.73 11.85
C PHE A 168 -4.85 -6.91 11.12
N GLY A 169 -4.24 -6.69 9.95
CA GLY A 169 -3.50 -7.71 9.19
C GLY A 169 -2.22 -8.16 9.92
N PHE A 170 -2.39 -8.87 11.03
CA PHE A 170 -1.33 -9.50 11.81
C PHE A 170 -0.93 -10.85 11.21
N TYR A 171 0.19 -11.37 11.69
CA TYR A 171 0.66 -12.72 11.42
C TYR A 171 -0.39 -13.73 11.88
N GLY A 172 -1.06 -14.36 10.93
CA GLY A 172 -2.06 -15.39 11.18
C GLY A 172 -1.72 -16.63 10.37
N ASP A 173 -2.01 -17.80 10.94
CA ASP A 173 -2.04 -19.09 10.23
C ASP A 173 -3.47 -19.27 9.70
N TYR A 174 -3.75 -18.67 8.53
CA TYR A 174 -5.09 -18.74 7.96
C TYR A 174 -5.30 -20.14 7.39
N LYS A 175 -6.47 -20.75 7.61
CA LYS A 175 -6.75 -22.12 7.12
C LYS A 175 -6.41 -22.24 5.62
N SER A 176 -5.61 -23.24 5.25
CA SER A 176 -4.99 -23.33 3.93
C SER A 176 -5.97 -23.48 2.76
N ASN A 177 -7.23 -23.81 3.03
CA ASN A 177 -8.25 -24.14 2.03
C ASN A 177 -8.49 -23.05 0.98
N LEU A 178 -8.46 -21.77 1.36
CA LEU A 178 -8.61 -20.67 0.38
C LEU A 178 -7.41 -20.62 -0.57
N PHE A 179 -6.21 -20.68 -0.03
CA PHE A 179 -4.96 -20.61 -0.78
C PHE A 179 -4.84 -21.78 -1.75
N ASP A 180 -5.10 -23.00 -1.25
CA ASP A 180 -5.03 -24.21 -2.06
C ASP A 180 -6.04 -24.18 -3.19
N LYS A 181 -7.25 -23.63 -2.97
CA LYS A 181 -8.28 -23.52 -4.01
C LYS A 181 -8.00 -22.43 -5.04
N ILE A 182 -7.44 -21.28 -4.63
CA ILE A 182 -7.11 -20.19 -5.55
C ILE A 182 -5.87 -20.51 -6.38
N MET A 183 -4.79 -20.97 -5.72
CA MET A 183 -3.49 -21.17 -6.36
C MET A 183 -3.45 -22.38 -7.30
N THR A 184 -4.40 -23.31 -7.20
CA THR A 184 -4.49 -24.48 -8.10
C THR A 184 -5.38 -24.24 -9.31
N GLU A 185 -6.06 -23.10 -9.41
CA GLU A 185 -6.95 -22.82 -10.52
C GLU A 185 -6.17 -22.36 -11.77
N SER A 186 -6.35 -23.07 -12.89
CA SER A 186 -5.63 -22.80 -14.14
C SER A 186 -5.84 -21.37 -14.68
N GLY A 187 -6.97 -20.73 -14.38
CA GLY A 187 -7.25 -19.36 -14.79
C GLY A 187 -6.78 -18.28 -13.82
N PHE A 188 -6.50 -18.63 -12.55
CA PHE A 188 -5.95 -17.67 -11.61
C PHE A 188 -4.55 -17.23 -12.05
N ASN A 189 -3.75 -18.18 -12.56
CA ASN A 189 -2.41 -17.94 -13.12
C ASN A 189 -2.37 -16.94 -14.29
N GLN A 190 -3.51 -16.62 -14.90
CA GLN A 190 -3.64 -15.66 -16.00
C GLN A 190 -4.14 -14.28 -15.55
N GLN A 191 -4.47 -14.09 -14.26
CA GLN A 191 -5.07 -12.87 -13.71
C GLN A 191 -4.08 -12.10 -12.81
N ALA A 192 -3.07 -11.47 -13.42
CA ALA A 192 -1.96 -10.82 -12.72
C ALA A 192 -2.39 -9.87 -11.59
N GLU A 193 -3.40 -9.01 -11.83
CA GLU A 193 -3.89 -8.08 -10.81
C GLU A 193 -4.54 -8.76 -9.60
N LYS A 194 -5.27 -9.87 -9.82
CA LYS A 194 -5.84 -10.66 -8.71
C LYS A 194 -4.74 -11.38 -7.95
N GLN A 195 -3.73 -11.93 -8.63
CA GLN A 195 -2.58 -12.55 -7.96
C GLN A 195 -1.80 -11.55 -7.12
N LYS A 196 -1.49 -10.39 -7.69
CA LYS A 196 -0.84 -9.29 -6.98
C LYS A 196 -1.61 -8.91 -5.71
N LYS A 197 -2.93 -8.72 -5.82
CA LYS A 197 -3.75 -8.38 -4.66
C LYS A 197 -3.78 -9.50 -3.61
N PHE A 198 -3.88 -10.75 -4.05
CA PHE A 198 -3.82 -11.91 -3.16
C PHE A 198 -2.52 -11.95 -2.35
N PHE A 199 -1.38 -11.82 -3.02
CA PHE A 199 -0.07 -11.76 -2.37
C PHE A 199 0.06 -10.57 -1.43
N GLU A 200 -0.43 -9.39 -1.83
CA GLU A 200 -0.39 -8.19 -0.98
C GLU A 200 -1.24 -8.34 0.29
N THR A 201 -2.43 -8.94 0.19
CA THR A 201 -3.31 -9.17 1.35
C THR A 201 -2.68 -10.18 2.32
N PHE A 202 -2.07 -11.25 1.81
CA PHE A 202 -1.56 -12.36 2.62
C PHE A 202 -0.04 -12.39 2.80
N LYS A 203 0.71 -11.34 2.45
CA LYS A 203 2.18 -11.26 2.60
C LYS A 203 2.69 -11.46 4.04
N ARG A 204 1.80 -11.40 5.04
CA ARG A 204 2.10 -11.63 6.46
C ARG A 204 1.60 -12.98 6.97
N ASP A 205 1.05 -13.82 6.10
CA ASP A 205 0.66 -15.20 6.40
C ASP A 205 1.81 -16.15 6.03
N ARG A 206 2.20 -17.01 6.98
CA ARG A 206 3.24 -18.02 6.76
C ARG A 206 2.82 -19.07 5.72
N ASN A 207 1.52 -19.35 5.56
CA ASN A 207 1.01 -20.34 4.63
C ASN A 207 1.21 -19.97 3.17
N ILE A 208 1.48 -18.70 2.85
CA ILE A 208 1.80 -18.29 1.48
C ILE A 208 3.19 -18.80 1.04
N LEU A 209 4.07 -19.12 2.00
CA LEU A 209 5.45 -19.57 1.74
C LEU A 209 5.52 -20.80 0.84
N LYS A 210 4.55 -21.74 0.93
CA LYS A 210 4.54 -22.96 0.11
C LYS A 210 4.41 -22.69 -1.39
N TYR A 211 3.93 -21.51 -1.79
CA TYR A 211 3.81 -21.12 -3.20
C TYR A 211 4.99 -20.27 -3.68
N CYS A 212 5.77 -19.67 -2.76
CA CYS A 212 6.86 -18.78 -3.11
C CYS A 212 7.96 -19.47 -3.91
N ASN A 213 8.33 -20.71 -3.56
CA ASN A 213 9.39 -21.44 -4.27
C ASN A 213 9.06 -21.66 -5.76
N GLY A 214 7.80 -21.98 -6.08
CA GLY A 214 7.37 -22.15 -7.48
C GLY A 214 7.40 -20.83 -8.27
N ILE A 215 7.10 -19.71 -7.61
CA ILE A 215 7.18 -18.37 -8.21
C ILE A 215 8.64 -17.97 -8.43
N LEU A 216 9.48 -18.16 -7.41
CA LEU A 216 10.90 -17.80 -7.46
C LEU A 216 11.71 -18.64 -8.45
N GLY A 217 11.29 -19.89 -8.68
CA GLY A 217 11.88 -20.79 -9.68
C GLY A 217 11.46 -20.48 -11.13
N ASN A 218 10.48 -19.59 -11.34
CA ASN A 218 10.07 -19.16 -12.68
C ASN A 218 10.61 -17.75 -12.95
N ALA A 219 11.63 -17.64 -13.82
CA ALA A 219 12.34 -16.40 -14.09
C ALA A 219 11.44 -15.25 -14.56
N ASP A 220 10.40 -15.55 -15.33
CA ASP A 220 9.50 -14.58 -15.95
C ASP A 220 8.27 -14.25 -15.08
N HIS A 221 8.20 -14.78 -13.84
CA HIS A 221 7.03 -14.57 -13.00
C HIS A 221 6.99 -13.15 -12.42
N HIS A 222 5.96 -12.38 -12.76
CA HIS A 222 5.75 -10.99 -12.30
C HIS A 222 5.57 -10.78 -10.78
N LEU A 223 5.64 -11.85 -9.96
CA LEU A 223 5.48 -11.80 -8.50
C LEU A 223 6.76 -12.19 -7.76
N ARG A 224 7.88 -12.36 -8.46
CA ARG A 224 9.13 -12.81 -7.85
C ARG A 224 9.57 -11.94 -6.68
N HIS A 225 9.55 -10.61 -6.81
CA HIS A 225 9.89 -9.72 -5.69
C HIS A 225 8.97 -9.96 -4.48
N ARG A 226 7.64 -10.07 -4.67
CA ARG A 226 6.69 -10.34 -3.58
C ARG A 226 6.91 -11.71 -2.94
N ALA A 227 7.22 -12.72 -3.75
CA ALA A 227 7.53 -14.05 -3.26
C ALA A 227 8.85 -14.06 -2.46
N PHE A 228 9.84 -13.28 -2.89
CA PHE A 228 11.09 -13.10 -2.17
C PHE A 228 10.87 -12.37 -0.84
N ASP A 229 10.06 -11.29 -0.81
CA ASP A 229 9.75 -10.58 0.44
C ASP A 229 9.12 -11.52 1.50
N VAL A 230 8.25 -12.44 1.06
CA VAL A 230 7.69 -13.49 1.93
C VAL A 230 8.78 -14.47 2.38
N LEU A 231 9.62 -14.95 1.45
CA LEU A 231 10.72 -15.87 1.76
C LEU A 231 11.67 -15.26 2.79
N ALA A 232 12.13 -14.04 2.55
CA ALA A 232 12.98 -13.23 3.44
C ALA A 232 12.40 -13.12 4.84
N LYS A 233 11.08 -12.95 4.94
CA LYS A 233 10.38 -12.80 6.22
C LYS A 233 10.25 -14.10 7.02
N PHE A 234 9.87 -15.19 6.37
CA PHE A 234 9.51 -16.44 7.05
C PHE A 234 10.58 -17.52 7.00
N SER A 235 11.55 -17.39 6.09
CA SER A 235 12.68 -18.30 5.93
C SER A 235 13.96 -17.53 5.54
N PRO A 236 14.54 -16.75 6.48
CA PRO A 236 15.74 -15.96 6.20
C PRO A 236 16.92 -16.79 5.68
N ALA A 237 17.11 -18.03 6.16
CA ALA A 237 18.16 -18.92 5.68
C ALA A 237 18.02 -19.23 4.18
N ASN A 238 16.82 -19.61 3.74
CA ASN A 238 16.55 -19.89 2.33
C ASN A 238 16.63 -18.61 1.48
N ALA A 239 16.29 -17.45 2.04
CA ALA A 239 16.48 -16.17 1.35
C ALA A 239 17.97 -15.83 1.12
N ARG A 240 18.85 -16.17 2.08
CA ARG A 240 20.31 -16.06 1.90
C ARG A 240 20.81 -16.96 0.79
N GLU A 241 20.42 -18.23 0.79
CA GLU A 241 20.76 -19.18 -0.28
C GLU A 241 20.28 -18.67 -1.65
N TYR A 242 19.05 -18.18 -1.73
CA TYR A 242 18.50 -17.62 -2.97
C TYR A 242 19.30 -16.41 -3.48
N ILE A 243 19.73 -15.51 -2.59
CA ILE A 243 20.59 -14.37 -2.94
C ILE A 243 21.95 -14.84 -3.45
N GLU A 244 22.58 -15.79 -2.76
CA GLU A 244 23.89 -16.33 -3.14
C GLU A 244 23.86 -16.93 -4.54
N GLU A 245 22.79 -17.66 -4.87
CA GLU A 245 22.62 -18.32 -6.17
C GLU A 245 22.22 -17.36 -7.30
N ASN A 246 21.45 -16.30 -7.02
CA ASN A 246 20.74 -15.57 -8.09
C ASN A 246 21.10 -14.08 -8.23
N PHE A 247 21.66 -13.43 -7.20
CA PHE A 247 21.78 -11.95 -7.18
C PHE A 247 22.52 -11.36 -8.38
N ASP A 248 23.58 -12.03 -8.84
CA ASP A 248 24.44 -11.54 -9.94
C ASP A 248 23.85 -11.82 -11.34
N HIS A 249 22.75 -12.58 -11.42
CA HIS A 249 22.11 -13.01 -12.67
C HIS A 249 20.66 -12.51 -12.83
N ILE A 250 20.16 -11.76 -11.84
CA ILE A 250 18.82 -11.18 -11.89
C ILE A 250 18.87 -9.78 -12.54
N ASP A 251 18.08 -9.64 -13.60
CA ASP A 251 17.81 -8.37 -14.30
C ASP A 251 16.53 -7.67 -13.80
N ASP A 252 15.74 -8.32 -12.92
CA ASP A 252 14.56 -7.73 -12.28
C ASP A 252 15.01 -6.75 -11.18
N ASN A 253 14.91 -5.45 -11.47
CA ASN A 253 15.30 -4.38 -10.56
C ASN A 253 14.52 -4.37 -9.24
N GLU A 254 13.22 -4.71 -9.25
CA GLU A 254 12.40 -4.73 -8.03
C GLU A 254 12.83 -5.89 -7.12
N LEU A 255 13.03 -7.09 -7.70
CA LEU A 255 13.52 -8.24 -6.96
C LEU A 255 14.93 -7.99 -6.42
N LYS A 256 15.82 -7.43 -7.24
CA LYS A 256 17.19 -7.09 -6.83
C LYS A 256 17.19 -6.09 -5.69
N PHE A 257 16.32 -5.07 -5.74
CA PHE A 257 16.16 -4.13 -4.64
C PHE A 257 15.68 -4.81 -3.35
N SER A 258 14.64 -5.67 -3.42
CA SER A 258 14.17 -6.46 -2.27
C SER A 258 15.29 -7.32 -1.65
N MET A 259 16.14 -7.92 -2.48
CA MET A 259 17.32 -8.67 -2.01
C MET A 259 18.29 -7.79 -1.24
N VAL A 260 18.60 -6.60 -1.76
CA VAL A 260 19.53 -5.67 -1.09
C VAL A 260 18.97 -5.16 0.24
N ILE A 261 17.67 -4.84 0.29
CA ILE A 261 17.02 -4.46 1.54
C ILE A 261 17.10 -5.59 2.58
N PHE A 262 16.89 -6.84 2.16
CA PHE A 262 17.12 -7.98 3.05
C PHE A 262 18.57 -8.09 3.51
N MET A 263 19.55 -7.93 2.60
CA MET A 263 20.98 -7.94 2.94
C MET A 263 21.34 -6.83 3.95
N VAL A 264 20.75 -5.64 3.85
CA VAL A 264 20.93 -4.53 4.81
C VAL A 264 20.31 -4.83 6.18
N ASN A 265 19.12 -5.45 6.19
CA ASN A 265 18.42 -5.79 7.43
C ASN A 265 19.17 -6.87 8.22
N GLU A 266 19.72 -7.86 7.52
CA GLU A 266 20.51 -8.95 8.11
C GLU A 266 22.01 -8.62 8.24
N TRP A 267 22.44 -7.49 7.67
CA TRP A 267 23.84 -7.07 7.51
C TRP A 267 24.77 -8.18 6.98
N ILE A 268 24.48 -8.65 5.77
CA ILE A 268 25.25 -9.68 5.06
C ILE A 268 25.71 -9.17 3.69
N ASN A 269 26.75 -9.78 3.12
CA ASN A 269 27.22 -9.48 1.77
C ASN A 269 27.48 -7.97 1.52
N THR A 270 28.16 -7.29 2.45
CA THR A 270 28.41 -5.84 2.43
C THR A 270 28.94 -5.33 1.09
N GLN A 271 29.86 -6.07 0.44
CA GLN A 271 30.36 -5.72 -0.89
C GLN A 271 29.26 -5.64 -1.96
N LYS A 272 28.25 -6.52 -1.91
CA LYS A 272 27.10 -6.48 -2.84
C LYS A 272 26.20 -5.28 -2.56
N ILE A 273 26.02 -4.91 -1.29
CA ILE A 273 25.29 -3.71 -0.89
C ILE A 273 26.01 -2.45 -1.42
N GLU A 274 27.32 -2.34 -1.19
CA GLU A 274 28.15 -1.23 -1.66
C GLU A 274 28.18 -1.09 -3.18
N ASN A 275 28.33 -2.21 -3.90
CA ASN A 275 28.34 -2.19 -5.36
C ASN A 275 26.98 -1.78 -5.91
N TYR A 276 25.89 -2.24 -5.28
CA TYR A 276 24.55 -1.87 -5.70
C TYR A 276 24.24 -0.40 -5.40
N SER A 277 24.61 0.13 -4.24
CA SER A 277 24.42 1.56 -3.92
C SER A 277 25.17 2.47 -4.90
N LYS A 278 26.40 2.10 -5.29
CA LYS A 278 27.15 2.81 -6.34
C LYS A 278 26.43 2.75 -7.69
N SER A 279 25.93 1.58 -8.09
CA SER A 279 25.17 1.44 -9.34
C SER A 279 23.88 2.28 -9.35
N LEU A 280 23.23 2.43 -8.20
CA LEU A 280 22.08 3.31 -8.05
C LEU A 280 22.50 4.78 -8.20
N LEU A 281 23.60 5.20 -7.56
CA LEU A 281 24.13 6.56 -7.70
C LEU A 281 24.50 6.89 -9.15
N ASP A 282 25.19 5.97 -9.83
CA ASP A 282 25.61 6.13 -11.23
C ASP A 282 24.42 6.25 -12.20
N SER A 283 23.24 5.73 -11.82
CA SER A 283 22.01 5.74 -12.62
C SER A 283 21.01 6.84 -12.24
N VAL A 284 21.28 7.66 -11.23
CA VAL A 284 20.37 8.73 -10.75
C VAL A 284 19.89 9.65 -11.87
N ASN A 285 20.77 9.99 -12.83
CA ASN A 285 20.44 10.91 -13.91
C ASN A 285 19.61 10.29 -15.04
N THR A 286 19.51 8.97 -15.09
CA THR A 286 18.87 8.24 -16.19
C THR A 286 17.65 7.42 -15.75
N ASP A 287 17.52 7.15 -14.45
CA ASP A 287 16.43 6.38 -13.88
C ASP A 287 15.86 7.03 -12.60
N ILE A 288 14.63 7.56 -12.72
CA ILE A 288 13.86 8.13 -11.60
C ILE A 288 13.68 7.09 -10.48
N LEU A 289 13.48 5.81 -10.83
CA LEU A 289 13.34 4.75 -9.83
C LEU A 289 14.68 4.46 -9.15
N GLY A 290 15.80 4.59 -9.86
CA GLY A 290 17.14 4.48 -9.30
C GLY A 290 17.41 5.50 -8.19
N ALA A 291 17.08 6.78 -8.43
CA ALA A 291 17.17 7.85 -7.44
C ALA A 291 16.33 7.56 -6.18
N ARG A 292 15.08 7.12 -6.37
CA ARG A 292 14.20 6.74 -5.26
C ARG A 292 14.77 5.56 -4.48
N ASN A 293 15.20 4.50 -5.16
CA ASN A 293 15.79 3.31 -4.54
C ASN A 293 17.08 3.63 -3.80
N TYR A 294 17.87 4.61 -4.27
CA TYR A 294 19.07 5.08 -3.58
C TYR A 294 18.74 5.62 -2.19
N PHE A 295 17.75 6.52 -2.11
CA PHE A 295 17.32 7.09 -0.84
C PHE A 295 16.62 6.07 0.07
N GLU A 296 15.77 5.20 -0.48
CA GLU A 296 15.15 4.12 0.29
C GLU A 296 16.21 3.17 0.88
N LEU A 297 17.24 2.82 0.11
CA LEU A 297 18.37 2.02 0.58
C LEU A 297 19.15 2.76 1.67
N LEU A 298 19.50 4.02 1.45
CA LEU A 298 20.19 4.87 2.43
C LEU A 298 19.42 4.89 3.77
N ILE A 299 18.14 5.22 3.76
CA ILE A 299 17.31 5.34 4.97
C ILE A 299 17.11 3.98 5.66
N SER A 300 17.10 2.87 4.91
CA SER A 300 17.08 1.52 5.49
C SER A 300 18.37 1.19 6.27
N MET A 301 19.48 1.85 5.94
CA MET A 301 20.75 1.69 6.62
C MET A 301 20.94 2.61 7.83
N ILE A 302 20.28 3.76 7.86
CA ILE A 302 20.35 4.67 9.00
C ILE A 302 19.71 3.99 10.21
N GLU A 303 20.51 3.82 11.27
CA GLU A 303 20.03 3.25 12.52
C GLU A 303 19.11 4.22 13.25
N ASP A 304 18.01 3.68 13.75
CA ASP A 304 17.00 4.41 14.50
C ASP A 304 17.53 4.75 15.91
N SER A 305 17.53 6.02 16.27
CA SER A 305 17.94 6.48 17.60
C SER A 305 16.95 6.08 18.70
N GLU A 306 15.70 5.82 18.33
CA GLU A 306 14.61 5.48 19.24
C GLU A 306 13.79 4.31 18.67
N SER A 307 14.42 3.16 18.41
CA SER A 307 13.63 1.94 18.34
C SER A 307 12.92 1.79 19.68
N ALA A 308 11.66 2.22 19.73
CA ALA A 308 10.76 2.16 20.87
C ALA A 308 10.49 0.68 21.15
N SER A 309 11.47 -0.01 21.72
CA SER A 309 11.33 -1.26 22.41
C SER A 309 10.64 -0.99 23.76
N LEU A 310 9.47 -0.36 23.73
CA LEU A 310 8.61 -0.19 24.90
C LEU A 310 7.93 -1.50 25.30
N ILE A 311 8.25 -2.64 24.66
CA ILE A 311 7.61 -3.93 24.95
C ILE A 311 8.60 -5.05 25.29
N TYR A 312 9.90 -4.91 25.05
CA TYR A 312 10.89 -5.89 25.54
C TYR A 312 12.17 -5.20 25.98
N GLU A 313 12.51 -5.30 27.26
CA GLU A 313 13.88 -5.18 27.75
C GLU A 313 14.74 -6.22 27.02
N SER A 314 15.36 -5.84 25.91
CA SER A 314 16.37 -6.69 25.28
C SER A 314 17.32 -5.85 24.44
N PHE A 315 18.44 -5.51 25.07
CA PHE A 315 19.72 -5.08 24.51
C PHE A 315 19.67 -3.83 23.63
N SER A 316 20.15 -2.69 24.16
CA SER A 316 20.77 -1.68 23.31
C SER A 316 21.96 -2.37 22.60
N ARG A 317 21.71 -2.93 21.41
CA ARG A 317 22.80 -3.39 20.57
C ARG A 317 23.61 -2.14 20.22
N GLU A 318 24.92 -2.20 20.44
CA GLU A 318 25.77 -1.13 19.94
C GLU A 318 25.52 -0.98 18.43
N PRO A 319 25.41 0.27 17.94
CA PRO A 319 25.20 0.51 16.54
C PRO A 319 26.24 -0.17 15.66
N ASN A 320 25.80 -0.78 14.56
CA ASN A 320 26.70 -1.43 13.62
C ASN A 320 27.57 -0.39 12.91
N GLN A 321 28.85 -0.35 13.28
CA GLN A 321 29.79 0.67 12.80
C GLN A 321 30.04 0.60 11.29
N GLU A 322 30.00 -0.58 10.67
CA GLU A 322 30.13 -0.71 9.22
C GLU A 322 28.89 -0.14 8.51
N LYS A 323 27.70 -0.39 9.06
CA LYS A 323 26.43 0.13 8.57
C LYS A 323 26.34 1.65 8.69
N ILE A 324 26.80 2.21 9.81
CA ILE A 324 26.95 3.66 9.99
C ILE A 324 27.95 4.22 8.98
N SER A 325 29.08 3.54 8.77
CA SER A 325 30.11 3.99 7.82
C SER A 325 29.58 4.06 6.39
N LEU A 326 28.86 3.03 5.97
CA LEU A 326 28.30 2.96 4.62
C LEU A 326 27.17 3.97 4.41
N SER A 327 26.22 4.07 5.35
CA SER A 327 25.13 5.06 5.25
C SER A 327 25.66 6.50 5.27
N ALA A 328 26.63 6.82 6.11
CA ALA A 328 27.26 8.14 6.11
C ALA A 328 28.00 8.44 4.79
N THR A 329 28.72 7.45 4.24
CA THR A 329 29.39 7.59 2.94
C THR A 329 28.38 7.84 1.82
N MET A 330 27.28 7.07 1.78
CA MET A 330 26.23 7.27 0.78
C MET A 330 25.55 8.64 0.93
N LEU A 331 25.25 9.08 2.15
CA LEU A 331 24.67 10.39 2.36
C LEU A 331 25.64 11.51 1.93
N GLU A 332 26.93 11.38 2.24
CA GLU A 332 27.96 12.31 1.76
C GLU A 332 28.07 12.32 0.23
N GLU A 333 28.04 11.16 -0.43
CA GLU A 333 28.03 11.05 -1.89
C GLU A 333 26.81 11.76 -2.49
N ALA A 334 25.62 11.56 -1.90
CA ALA A 334 24.40 12.23 -2.34
C ALA A 334 24.47 13.75 -2.18
N ILE A 335 24.96 14.23 -1.03
CA ILE A 335 25.16 15.66 -0.76
C ILE A 335 26.14 16.26 -1.78
N ASN A 336 27.24 15.57 -2.07
CA ASN A 336 28.21 16.01 -3.07
C ASN A 336 27.65 16.02 -4.48
N TYR A 337 26.67 15.16 -4.76
CA TYR A 337 25.90 15.15 -6.00
C TYR A 337 24.81 16.24 -6.06
N GLY A 338 24.64 17.02 -5.00
CA GLY A 338 23.66 18.10 -4.93
C GLY A 338 22.28 17.66 -4.45
N ALA A 339 22.15 16.50 -3.81
CA ALA A 339 20.90 16.13 -3.17
C ALA A 339 20.44 17.19 -2.15
N THR A 340 19.13 17.36 -2.00
CA THR A 340 18.55 18.30 -1.05
C THR A 340 17.31 17.71 -0.38
N VAL A 341 17.00 18.19 0.83
CA VAL A 341 15.70 17.99 1.46
C VAL A 341 14.91 19.29 1.31
N LYS A 342 13.73 19.23 0.71
CA LYS A 342 12.93 20.44 0.42
C LYS A 342 11.44 20.15 0.48
N LEU A 343 10.64 21.22 0.41
CA LEU A 343 9.22 21.11 0.14
C LEU A 343 8.99 20.92 -1.36
N ALA A 344 8.14 19.95 -1.70
CA ALA A 344 7.65 19.75 -3.04
C ALA A 344 6.12 19.80 -3.06
N ASP A 345 5.58 20.60 -3.97
CA ASP A 345 4.15 20.62 -4.27
C ASP A 345 3.80 19.47 -5.23
N PHE A 346 2.92 18.58 -4.77
CA PHE A 346 2.32 17.59 -5.64
C PHE A 346 1.00 18.13 -6.18
N ARG A 347 0.52 17.57 -7.30
CA ARG A 347 -0.78 17.91 -7.93
C ARG A 347 -2.03 17.70 -7.03
N THR A 348 -1.86 17.61 -5.72
CA THR A 348 -2.84 17.30 -4.68
C THR A 348 -3.04 18.42 -3.65
N ASP A 349 -2.60 19.65 -3.90
CA ASP A 349 -2.80 20.86 -3.06
C ASP A 349 -2.11 20.85 -1.68
N TYR A 350 -1.10 19.99 -1.46
CA TYR A 350 -0.34 19.96 -0.21
C TYR A 350 1.14 19.75 -0.49
N GLU A 351 1.96 20.63 0.07
CA GLU A 351 3.41 20.49 0.08
C GLU A 351 3.81 19.36 1.02
N VAL A 352 4.79 18.56 0.60
CA VAL A 352 5.40 17.57 1.47
C VAL A 352 6.92 17.62 1.41
N VAL A 353 7.55 17.21 2.51
CA VAL A 353 9.00 17.09 2.59
C VAL A 353 9.45 15.90 1.73
N VAL A 354 10.36 16.18 0.80
CA VAL A 354 11.00 15.19 -0.05
C VAL A 354 12.52 15.28 0.09
N ILE A 355 13.19 14.15 -0.11
CA ILE A 355 14.60 14.10 -0.46
C ILE A 355 14.71 13.85 -1.96
N GLU A 356 15.53 14.64 -2.66
CA GLU A 356 15.68 14.51 -4.11
C GLU A 356 17.10 14.78 -4.57
N PHE A 357 17.42 14.27 -5.76
CA PHE A 357 18.51 14.79 -6.57
C PHE A 357 17.96 15.88 -7.50
N PRO A 358 18.77 16.91 -7.86
CA PRO A 358 18.31 17.99 -8.75
C PRO A 358 17.78 17.44 -10.07
N GLU A 359 16.57 17.85 -10.48
CA GLU A 359 15.92 17.46 -11.75
C GLU A 359 15.68 15.94 -11.92
N HIS A 360 15.82 15.16 -10.86
CA HIS A 360 15.75 13.70 -10.88
C HIS A 360 14.76 13.18 -9.82
N GLY A 361 14.59 11.86 -9.73
CA GLY A 361 13.58 11.26 -8.86
C GLY A 361 13.68 11.71 -7.40
N TYR A 362 12.53 11.71 -6.72
CA TYR A 362 12.40 12.09 -5.31
C TYR A 362 11.86 10.93 -4.48
N LEU A 363 12.10 10.99 -3.17
CA LEU A 363 11.44 10.17 -2.17
C LEU A 363 10.71 11.08 -1.17
N SER A 364 9.41 10.92 -1.05
CA SER A 364 8.63 11.61 -0.02
C SER A 364 8.93 11.00 1.34
N LEU A 365 9.28 11.82 2.33
CA LEU A 365 9.68 11.34 3.64
C LEU A 365 8.47 11.06 4.53
N GLU A 366 8.36 9.82 5.02
CA GLU A 366 7.46 9.47 6.12
C GLU A 366 8.06 9.92 7.47
N SER A 367 7.25 9.95 8.54
CA SER A 367 7.70 10.35 9.89
C SER A 367 8.96 9.62 10.35
N ASN A 368 9.00 8.30 10.13
CA ASN A 368 10.12 7.46 10.52
C ASN A 368 11.39 7.73 9.70
N ASP A 369 11.23 8.06 8.42
CA ASP A 369 12.36 8.36 7.53
C ASP A 369 12.98 9.71 7.89
N PHE A 370 12.12 10.70 8.17
CA PHE A 370 12.54 11.99 8.68
C PHE A 370 13.26 11.87 10.03
N GLU A 371 12.69 11.13 10.99
CA GLU A 371 13.32 10.93 12.30
C GLU A 371 14.72 10.32 12.14
N LYS A 372 14.87 9.23 11.38
CA LYS A 372 16.19 8.65 11.08
C LYS A 372 17.19 9.68 10.55
N LEU A 373 16.81 10.48 9.55
CA LEU A 373 17.70 11.44 8.91
C LEU A 373 18.14 12.57 9.86
N TYR A 374 17.25 12.99 10.77
CA TYR A 374 17.48 14.16 11.64
C TYR A 374 17.80 13.81 13.11
N THR A 375 17.75 12.54 13.53
CA THR A 375 18.03 12.14 14.92
C THR A 375 19.09 11.06 15.07
N SER A 376 19.49 10.35 14.00
CA SER A 376 20.54 9.32 14.05
C SER A 376 21.93 9.90 14.27
N ARG A 377 22.28 10.16 15.55
CA ARG A 377 23.57 10.76 15.94
C ARG A 377 24.80 10.11 15.30
N PRO A 378 24.97 8.78 15.29
CA PRO A 378 26.16 8.18 14.73
C PRO A 378 26.36 8.48 13.24
N THR A 379 25.26 8.54 12.48
CA THR A 379 25.29 8.85 11.03
C THR A 379 25.52 10.34 10.81
N ILE A 380 24.78 11.19 11.52
CA ILE A 380 24.87 12.65 11.41
C ILE A 380 26.28 13.12 11.75
N ASP A 381 26.80 12.71 12.92
CA ASP A 381 28.12 13.13 13.39
C ASP A 381 29.20 12.73 12.38
N LYS A 382 29.09 11.52 11.80
CA LYS A 382 30.03 11.04 10.78
C LYS A 382 29.93 11.82 9.46
N VAL A 383 28.73 12.15 9.00
CA VAL A 383 28.54 12.98 7.80
C VAL A 383 29.13 14.37 8.00
N PHE A 384 28.88 14.99 9.15
CA PHE A 384 29.48 16.29 9.46
C PHE A 384 31.01 16.17 9.55
N ASP A 385 31.57 15.24 10.33
CA ASP A 385 33.01 15.03 10.44
C ASP A 385 33.70 14.84 9.07
N ASN A 386 33.06 14.14 8.13
CA ASN A 386 33.57 14.00 6.76
C ASN A 386 33.56 15.33 5.97
N ASN A 387 32.52 16.15 6.16
CA ASN A 387 32.33 17.42 5.47
C ASN A 387 33.06 18.62 6.11
N LEU A 388 33.64 18.47 7.31
CA LEU A 388 34.39 19.55 7.98
C LEU A 388 35.78 19.84 7.38
N ARG A 389 36.14 19.18 6.27
CA ARG A 389 37.39 19.40 5.54
C ARG A 389 37.48 20.76 4.85
N SER A 390 36.35 21.37 4.50
CA SER A 390 36.30 22.67 3.85
C SER A 390 35.00 23.42 4.15
N VAL A 391 35.01 24.75 4.02
CA VAL A 391 33.80 25.57 4.16
C VAL A 391 32.76 25.19 3.10
N ASP A 392 33.18 24.88 1.87
CA ASP A 392 32.28 24.46 0.78
C ASP A 392 31.58 23.13 1.08
N SER A 393 32.33 22.13 1.54
CA SER A 393 31.80 20.83 1.95
C SER A 393 30.80 20.98 3.10
N LEU A 394 31.11 21.80 4.12
CA LEU A 394 30.17 22.09 5.18
C LEU A 394 28.94 22.83 4.65
N ALA A 395 29.09 23.82 3.76
CA ALA A 395 27.96 24.53 3.16
C ALA A 395 27.01 23.57 2.44
N LYS A 396 27.52 22.59 1.68
CA LYS A 396 26.69 21.55 1.04
C LYS A 396 25.94 20.69 2.06
N ALA A 397 26.62 20.25 3.12
CA ALA A 397 25.97 19.47 4.18
C ALA A 397 24.88 20.28 4.90
N ILE A 398 25.13 21.55 5.21
CA ILE A 398 24.13 22.45 5.79
C ILE A 398 22.96 22.60 4.82
N SER A 399 23.22 22.95 3.56
CA SER A 399 22.18 23.13 2.54
C SER A 399 21.32 21.88 2.33
N PHE A 400 21.87 20.67 2.47
CA PHE A 400 21.11 19.43 2.39
C PHE A 400 20.10 19.29 3.53
N TYR A 401 20.52 19.61 4.76
CA TYR A 401 19.68 19.46 5.94
C TYR A 401 18.73 20.64 6.17
N GLU A 402 18.91 21.78 5.51
CA GLU A 402 18.00 22.91 5.67
C GLU A 402 16.73 22.75 4.85
N ILE A 403 15.58 23.05 5.46
CA ILE A 403 14.28 23.09 4.76
C ILE A 403 13.77 24.52 4.80
N ARG A 404 13.50 25.07 3.62
CA ARG A 404 13.02 26.45 3.45
C ARG A 404 11.70 26.48 2.70
N ASP A 405 10.90 27.45 3.09
CA ASP A 405 9.75 27.94 2.33
C ASP A 405 10.01 29.42 2.01
N ASP A 406 10.40 29.68 0.76
CA ASP A 406 10.96 30.95 0.29
C ASP A 406 12.11 31.47 1.20
N GLU A 407 11.86 32.53 1.97
CA GLU A 407 12.82 33.16 2.88
C GLU A 407 12.67 32.68 4.34
N ASN A 408 11.71 31.79 4.61
CA ASN A 408 11.45 31.26 5.95
C ASN A 408 12.13 29.89 6.14
N TYR A 409 12.85 29.74 7.25
CA TYR A 409 13.44 28.46 7.64
C TYR A 409 12.41 27.64 8.41
N ILE A 410 12.00 26.51 7.84
CA ILE A 410 11.19 25.49 8.53
C ILE A 410 12.10 24.64 9.41
N LEU A 411 13.29 24.32 8.89
CA LEU A 411 14.32 23.59 9.61
C LEU A 411 15.70 24.17 9.29
N SER A 412 16.47 24.44 10.34
CA SER A 412 17.83 24.97 10.24
C SER A 412 18.82 24.16 11.09
N VAL A 413 20.11 24.30 10.77
CA VAL A 413 21.17 23.61 11.50
C VAL A 413 21.75 24.50 12.59
N SER A 414 21.95 23.92 13.78
CA SER A 414 22.56 24.54 14.95
C SER A 414 23.75 23.71 15.40
N ALA A 415 24.90 24.34 15.64
CA ALA A 415 26.11 23.70 16.11
C ALA A 415 26.56 24.29 17.45
N LYS A 416 26.92 23.43 18.39
CA LYS A 416 27.67 23.81 19.58
C LYS A 416 29.16 23.59 19.32
N LEU A 417 29.91 24.68 19.28
CA LEU A 417 31.35 24.64 19.03
C LEU A 417 32.09 23.91 20.15
N ASN A 418 33.03 23.04 19.77
CA ASN A 418 33.98 22.49 20.72
C ASN A 418 34.94 23.59 21.23
N SER A 419 35.66 23.35 22.33
CA SER A 419 36.51 24.36 22.98
C SER A 419 37.66 24.88 22.12
N ASN A 420 38.08 24.12 21.11
CA ASN A 420 39.23 24.40 20.26
C ASN A 420 38.83 24.93 18.89
N ALA A 421 37.53 24.91 18.56
CA ALA A 421 37.00 25.39 17.29
C ALA A 421 37.17 26.91 17.17
N MET A 422 37.61 27.33 15.99
CA MET A 422 37.69 28.74 15.62
C MET A 422 37.11 28.92 14.21
N ILE A 423 36.27 29.93 14.04
CA ILE A 423 35.70 30.33 12.75
C ILE A 423 36.24 31.71 12.39
N THR A 424 36.82 31.84 11.21
CA THR A 424 37.19 33.13 10.64
C THR A 424 36.06 33.62 9.76
N LEU A 425 35.59 34.84 9.99
CA LEU A 425 34.52 35.48 9.22
C LEU A 425 35.10 36.34 8.08
N GLU A 426 34.31 36.62 7.05
CA GLU A 426 34.76 37.45 5.91
C GLU A 426 35.12 38.90 6.31
N ASP A 427 34.53 39.41 7.38
CA ASP A 427 34.83 40.73 7.95
C ASP A 427 36.17 40.77 8.73
N GLY A 428 36.89 39.64 8.81
CA GLY A 428 38.16 39.49 9.51
C GLY A 428 38.04 39.18 10.99
N ASN A 429 36.83 39.07 11.54
CA ASN A 429 36.62 38.65 12.92
C ASN A 429 36.82 37.15 13.10
N PHE A 430 37.16 36.77 14.34
CA PHE A 430 37.29 35.37 14.74
C PHE A 430 36.27 35.04 15.81
N LEU A 431 35.70 33.84 15.72
CA LEU A 431 34.70 33.33 16.64
C LEU A 431 35.21 32.05 17.29
N LYS A 432 35.25 32.02 18.63
CA LYS A 432 35.53 30.81 19.42
C LYS A 432 34.31 30.43 20.26
N SER A 433 34.27 29.21 20.77
CA SER A 433 33.13 28.74 21.60
C SER A 433 32.86 29.64 22.81
N ASN A 434 33.91 30.20 23.43
CA ASN A 434 33.78 31.07 24.58
C ASN A 434 33.20 32.44 24.24
N ASP A 435 33.22 32.86 22.98
CA ASP A 435 32.73 34.19 22.55
C ASP A 435 31.21 34.21 22.34
N LEU A 436 30.57 33.02 22.40
CA LEU A 436 29.19 32.77 22.08
C LEU A 436 28.29 32.64 23.31
N ILE A 437 27.06 33.14 23.21
CA ILE A 437 25.95 32.78 24.09
C ILE A 437 25.08 31.76 23.35
N GLY A 438 25.08 30.51 23.80
CA GLY A 438 24.28 29.44 23.21
C GLY A 438 24.96 28.79 22.00
N ASN A 439 24.14 28.35 21.04
CA ASN A 439 24.61 27.64 19.85
C ASN A 439 24.83 28.59 18.68
N LEU A 440 25.68 28.18 17.75
CA LEU A 440 25.85 28.79 16.44
C LEU A 440 24.74 28.27 15.51
N TRP A 441 24.06 29.16 14.80
CA TRP A 441 23.19 28.78 13.69
C TRP A 441 23.98 28.85 12.38
N LEU A 442 23.88 27.78 11.59
CA LEU A 442 24.56 27.63 10.32
C LEU A 442 23.50 27.59 9.22
N THR A 443 23.64 28.48 8.25
CA THR A 443 22.73 28.58 7.10
C THR A 443 23.50 28.85 5.82
N VAL A 444 22.86 28.73 4.66
CA VAL A 444 23.51 28.94 3.36
C VAL A 444 22.84 30.05 2.55
N ASP A 445 23.57 30.96 1.92
CA ASP A 445 22.95 31.98 1.06
C ASP A 445 22.56 31.44 -0.33
N LYS A 446 22.01 32.30 -1.19
CA LYS A 446 21.62 31.92 -2.57
C LYS A 446 22.82 31.62 -3.48
N GLU A 447 24.04 31.99 -3.06
CA GLU A 447 25.31 31.71 -3.74
C GLU A 447 26.02 30.48 -3.16
N ASN A 448 25.35 29.70 -2.30
CA ASN A 448 25.90 28.57 -1.57
C ASN A 448 27.04 28.91 -0.57
N LYS A 449 27.10 30.14 -0.08
CA LYS A 449 28.06 30.55 0.96
C LYS A 449 27.52 30.29 2.34
N LEU A 450 28.39 29.73 3.19
CA LEU A 450 28.07 29.44 4.59
C LEU A 450 27.96 30.74 5.40
N ILE A 451 26.81 30.93 6.04
CA ILE A 451 26.52 32.00 6.99
C ILE A 451 26.54 31.43 8.40
N ALA A 452 27.29 32.09 9.28
CA ALA A 452 27.29 31.87 10.72
C ALA A 452 26.45 32.97 11.40
N THR A 453 25.34 32.58 12.04
CA THR A 453 24.51 33.47 12.85
C THR A 453 24.63 33.11 14.32
N TYR A 454 25.00 34.09 15.16
CA TYR A 454 25.29 33.83 16.56
C TYR A 454 24.99 35.02 17.46
N ARG A 455 24.90 34.75 18.76
CA ARG A 455 24.78 35.78 19.80
C ARG A 455 26.11 35.96 20.51
N ASP A 456 26.65 37.16 20.50
CA ASP A 456 27.88 37.48 21.22
C ASP A 456 27.63 37.73 22.72
N ARG A 457 28.69 37.92 23.50
CA ARG A 457 28.60 38.23 24.93
C ARG A 457 27.94 39.59 25.25
N THR A 458 27.83 40.48 24.27
CA THR A 458 27.07 41.74 24.40
C THR A 458 25.58 41.54 24.15
N SER A 459 25.16 40.30 23.92
CA SER A 459 23.79 39.91 23.55
C SER A 459 23.34 40.37 22.17
N LYS A 460 24.26 40.88 21.33
CA LYS A 460 23.99 41.26 19.95
C LYS A 460 23.96 40.00 19.07
N ILE A 461 22.97 39.93 18.18
CA ILE A 461 22.92 38.90 17.14
C ILE A 461 23.72 39.39 15.94
N ILE A 462 24.65 38.57 15.49
CA ILE A 462 25.55 38.84 14.38
C ILE A 462 25.36 37.72 13.36
N SER A 463 25.32 38.10 12.08
CA SER A 463 25.28 37.17 10.95
C SER A 463 26.37 37.57 9.97
N SER A 464 27.23 36.63 9.59
CA SER A 464 28.37 36.89 8.70
C SER A 464 28.78 35.63 7.95
N HIS A 465 29.38 35.82 6.77
CA HIS A 465 29.90 34.72 5.98
C HIS A 465 31.14 34.11 6.63
N VAL A 466 31.21 32.79 6.57
CA VAL A 466 32.35 32.01 7.04
C VAL A 466 33.41 31.95 5.96
N LYS A 467 34.61 32.40 6.30
CA LYS A 467 35.80 32.34 5.43
C LYS A 467 36.61 31.07 5.66
N GLU A 468 36.77 30.65 6.91
CA GLU A 468 37.63 29.52 7.29
C GLU A 468 37.14 28.86 8.58
N LEU A 469 37.35 27.55 8.67
CA LEU A 469 37.06 26.72 9.84
C LEU A 469 38.34 26.07 10.34
N ILE A 470 38.63 26.18 11.63
CA ILE A 470 39.79 25.59 12.28
C ILE A 470 39.31 24.73 13.45
N ASN A 471 39.73 23.46 13.48
CA ASN A 471 39.39 22.49 14.53
C ASN A 471 37.88 22.37 14.82
N PHE A 472 37.04 22.42 13.78
CA PHE A 472 35.59 22.32 13.95
C PHE A 472 35.13 20.89 14.28
N ASN A 473 35.97 19.87 14.05
CA ASN A 473 35.65 18.46 14.32
C ASN A 473 35.15 18.23 15.75
N GLY A 474 34.13 17.38 15.91
CA GLY A 474 33.47 17.17 17.20
C GLY A 474 32.62 18.35 17.69
N ALA A 475 32.23 19.28 16.80
CA ALA A 475 31.12 20.18 17.07
C ALA A 475 29.83 19.35 17.21
N ASP A 476 29.03 19.68 18.22
CA ASP A 476 27.77 18.99 18.45
C ASP A 476 26.67 19.64 17.60
N VAL A 477 26.35 18.99 16.48
CA VAL A 477 25.36 19.46 15.50
C VAL A 477 23.95 19.04 15.92
N SER A 478 22.97 19.89 15.70
CA SER A 478 21.58 19.70 16.08
C SER A 478 20.67 20.41 15.08
N PHE A 479 19.40 20.02 15.02
CA PHE A 479 18.44 20.62 14.11
C PHE A 479 17.37 21.39 14.90
N VAL A 480 17.08 22.61 14.44
CA VAL A 480 16.10 23.50 15.06
C VAL A 480 14.90 23.60 14.13
N TYR A 481 13.74 23.16 14.61
CA TYR A 481 12.49 23.18 13.87
C TYR A 481 11.29 23.10 14.83
N ASN A 482 10.12 23.53 14.34
CA ASN A 482 8.85 23.27 15.02
C ASN A 482 8.36 21.87 14.66
N LYS A 483 8.28 20.98 15.66
CA LYS A 483 7.89 19.58 15.46
C LYS A 483 6.51 19.42 14.83
N GLU A 484 5.53 20.22 15.23
CA GLU A 484 4.15 20.10 14.74
C GLU A 484 4.03 20.59 13.29
N GLU A 485 4.75 21.67 12.97
CA GLU A 485 4.83 22.20 11.61
C GLU A 485 5.46 21.18 10.66
N VAL A 486 6.65 20.65 10.99
CA VAL A 486 7.31 19.62 10.18
C VAL A 486 6.43 18.38 10.04
N ARG A 487 5.86 17.86 11.13
CA ARG A 487 4.96 16.68 11.09
C ARG A 487 3.74 16.88 10.18
N SER A 488 3.27 18.11 10.02
CA SER A 488 2.17 18.42 9.13
C SER A 488 2.55 18.29 7.64
N LEU A 489 3.83 18.48 7.33
CA LEU A 489 4.45 18.46 6.00
C LEU A 489 5.05 17.09 5.64
N LEU A 490 5.10 16.12 6.56
CA LEU A 490 5.58 14.77 6.24
C LEU A 490 4.54 13.97 5.47
N TYR A 491 5.02 13.07 4.60
CA TYR A 491 4.14 12.22 3.82
C TYR A 491 3.32 11.32 4.74
N LYS A 492 2.01 11.52 4.70
CA LYS A 492 1.05 10.63 5.34
C LYS A 492 0.63 9.65 4.28
N LYS A 493 1.08 8.40 4.42
CA LYS A 493 0.51 7.28 3.66
C LYS A 493 -0.98 7.23 3.97
N LYS A 494 -1.77 7.88 3.10
CA LYS A 494 -3.21 7.73 3.12
C LYS A 494 -3.43 6.27 2.78
N ASP A 495 -3.84 5.51 3.78
CA ASP A 495 -4.47 4.23 3.60
C ASP A 495 -5.74 4.47 2.77
N TYR A 496 -5.56 4.59 1.46
CA TYR A 496 -6.63 4.68 0.47
C TYR A 496 -7.27 3.29 0.39
N TYR A 497 -8.01 2.94 1.45
CA TYR A 497 -9.00 1.87 1.41
C TYR A 497 -10.18 2.37 0.58
N TYR A 498 -10.02 2.33 -0.75
CA TYR A 498 -11.14 2.40 -1.69
C TYR A 498 -11.77 1.01 -1.86
#